data_AF-A0A9E3SRS4-F1
#
_entry.id   AF-A0A9E3SRS4-F1
#
_cell.length_a   1.000
_cell.length_b   1.000
_cell.length_c   1.000
_cell.angle_alpha   90.00
_cell.angle_beta   90.00
_cell.angle_gamma   90.00
#
_symmetry.space_group_name_H-M   'P 1'
#
loop_
_entity.id
_entity.type
_entity.pdbx_description
1 polymer ?
#
loop_
_entity_poly.entity_id
_entity_poly.type
_entity_poly.pdbx_seq_one_letter_code
_entity_poly.pdbx_strand_id
1 'polypeptide(L)'
;MGTEPVTSGTRDIADEKRLAHVLYILHALAPFTAWLLAVFAIILGAAKRDDVRGTFLDSHFGWLSRTFWWGLLWIVVAGLLTGLFFVTILLIPLAWLPFTVLFLWYLYRVIKGWLRLNDGRPVD
;
A
#
# COMPACT_ATOMS: atom_id res chain seq x y z
N MET A 1 -17.09 -41.48 -16.30
CA MET A 1 -15.70 -41.08 -15.99
C MET A 1 -15.61 -39.59 -16.26
N GLY A 2 -15.82 -38.76 -15.23
CA GLY A 2 -16.02 -37.32 -15.37
C GLY A 2 -14.71 -36.59 -15.56
N THR A 3 -14.48 -36.05 -16.74
CA THR A 3 -13.46 -35.04 -16.99
C THR A 3 -14.13 -33.68 -16.82
N GLU A 4 -13.70 -32.90 -15.82
CA GLU A 4 -13.58 -31.43 -15.77
C GLU A 4 -13.42 -31.00 -14.27
N PRO A 5 -12.55 -30.05 -13.89
CA PRO A 5 -11.43 -29.55 -14.68
C PRO A 5 -10.17 -29.14 -13.88
N VAL A 6 -8.99 -29.40 -14.44
CA VAL A 6 -7.69 -28.82 -14.04
C VAL A 6 -7.67 -27.28 -14.19
N THR A 7 -8.74 -26.69 -14.74
CA THR A 7 -8.84 -25.26 -15.05
C THR A 7 -9.32 -24.38 -13.90
N SER A 8 -9.91 -24.91 -12.81
CA SER A 8 -10.33 -24.05 -11.68
C SER A 8 -9.13 -23.47 -10.92
N GLY A 9 -8.17 -24.31 -10.52
CA GLY A 9 -7.01 -23.87 -9.75
C GLY A 9 -6.08 -22.91 -10.51
N THR A 10 -5.96 -23.07 -11.84
CA THR A 10 -5.13 -22.15 -12.65
C THR A 10 -5.82 -20.79 -12.84
N ARG A 11 -7.16 -20.78 -12.96
CA ARG A 11 -7.94 -19.53 -13.04
C ARG A 11 -7.95 -18.77 -11.72
N ASP A 12 -8.08 -19.46 -10.59
CA ASP A 12 -8.01 -18.84 -9.25
C ASP A 12 -6.68 -18.11 -9.04
N ILE A 13 -5.56 -18.74 -9.38
CA ILE A 13 -4.23 -18.12 -9.22
C ILE A 13 -4.06 -16.90 -10.16
N ALA A 14 -4.65 -16.96 -11.37
CA ALA A 14 -4.63 -15.83 -12.29
C ALA A 14 -5.48 -14.67 -11.79
N ASP A 15 -6.66 -14.95 -11.22
CA ASP A 15 -7.57 -13.96 -10.66
C ASP A 15 -7.00 -13.30 -9.40
N GLU A 16 -6.37 -14.07 -8.52
CA GLU A 16 -5.64 -13.56 -7.35
C GLU A 16 -4.49 -12.63 -7.75
N LYS A 17 -3.70 -13.02 -8.75
CA LYS A 17 -2.62 -12.17 -9.30
C LYS A 17 -3.16 -10.90 -9.91
N ARG A 18 -4.31 -10.95 -10.59
CA ARG A 18 -4.95 -9.79 -11.21
C ARG A 18 -5.46 -8.82 -10.14
N LEU A 19 -6.03 -9.35 -9.06
CA LEU A 19 -6.49 -8.57 -7.91
C LEU A 19 -5.31 -7.86 -7.23
N ALA A 20 -4.19 -8.55 -7.04
CA ALA A 20 -2.97 -7.96 -6.48
C ALA A 20 -2.42 -6.81 -7.34
N HIS A 21 -2.39 -6.98 -8.67
CA HIS A 21 -1.99 -5.91 -9.60
C HIS A 21 -2.91 -4.69 -9.51
N VAL A 22 -4.22 -4.91 -9.45
CA VAL A 22 -5.20 -3.83 -9.31
C VAL A 22 -4.95 -3.06 -8.01
N LEU A 23 -4.74 -3.75 -6.88
CA LEU A 23 -4.45 -3.10 -5.60
C LEU A 23 -3.17 -2.27 -5.63
N TYR A 24 -2.14 -2.74 -6.32
CA TYR A 24 -0.90 -1.99 -6.51
C TYR A 24 -1.08 -0.72 -7.32
N ILE A 25 -1.83 -0.81 -8.43
CA ILE A 25 -2.18 0.36 -9.24
C ILE A 25 -2.99 1.35 -8.41
N LEU A 26 -3.96 0.86 -7.62
CA LEU A 26 -4.73 1.69 -6.71
C LEU A 26 -3.83 2.42 -5.69
N HIS A 27 -2.89 1.72 -5.09
CA HIS A 27 -1.95 2.31 -4.12
C HIS A 27 -0.99 3.33 -4.74
N ALA A 28 -0.52 3.08 -5.96
CA ALA A 28 0.33 4.01 -6.70
C ALA A 28 -0.42 5.31 -7.03
N LEU A 29 -1.74 5.20 -7.27
CA LEU A 29 -2.61 6.34 -7.55
C LEU A 29 -3.12 7.03 -6.27
N ALA A 30 -3.07 6.38 -5.11
CA ALA A 30 -3.57 6.90 -3.84
C ALA A 30 -3.03 8.29 -3.44
N PRO A 31 -1.75 8.63 -3.63
CA PRO A 31 -1.24 9.95 -3.27
C PRO A 31 -1.87 11.07 -4.10
N PHE A 32 -2.26 10.76 -5.34
CA PHE A 32 -2.99 11.68 -6.23
C PHE A 32 -4.46 11.86 -5.83
N THR A 33 -4.96 11.02 -4.91
CA THR A 33 -6.33 11.06 -4.37
C THR A 33 -6.33 11.32 -2.86
N ALA A 34 -5.30 11.98 -2.32
CA ALA A 34 -5.17 12.23 -0.89
C ALA A 34 -5.31 10.96 -0.01
N TRP A 35 -4.68 9.86 -0.42
CA TRP A 35 -4.59 8.58 0.31
C TRP A 35 -5.89 7.76 0.41
N LEU A 36 -6.98 8.17 -0.24
CA LEU A 36 -8.24 7.41 -0.25
C LEU A 36 -8.08 5.96 -0.73
N LEU A 37 -7.28 5.72 -1.78
CA LEU A 37 -7.04 4.36 -2.27
C LEU A 37 -6.17 3.51 -1.32
N ALA A 38 -5.39 4.14 -0.44
CA ALA A 38 -4.62 3.44 0.59
C ALA A 38 -5.55 2.86 1.68
N VAL A 39 -6.58 3.63 2.05
CA VAL A 39 -7.63 3.21 2.97
C VAL A 39 -8.40 2.01 2.40
N PHE A 40 -8.76 2.06 1.11
CA PHE A 40 -9.47 0.96 0.45
C PHE A 40 -8.70 -0.37 0.48
N ALA A 41 -7.38 -0.39 0.22
CA ALA A 41 -6.66 -1.66 0.26
C ALA A 41 -6.40 -2.18 1.68
N ILE A 42 -6.40 -1.33 2.71
CA ILE A 42 -6.42 -1.81 4.10
C ILE A 42 -7.74 -2.48 4.43
N ILE A 43 -8.87 -1.88 4.02
CA ILE A 43 -10.19 -2.48 4.23
C ILE A 43 -10.26 -3.83 3.53
N LEU A 44 -9.79 -3.92 2.28
CA LEU A 44 -9.79 -5.16 1.51
C LEU A 44 -8.86 -6.22 2.11
N GLY A 45 -7.66 -5.80 2.55
CA GLY A 45 -6.70 -6.67 3.21
C GLY A 45 -7.16 -7.16 4.59
N ALA A 46 -7.89 -6.33 5.33
CA ALA A 46 -8.50 -6.71 6.60
C ALA A 46 -9.65 -7.70 6.39
N ALA A 47 -10.50 -7.47 5.38
CA ALA A 47 -11.61 -8.36 5.03
C ALA A 47 -11.15 -9.75 4.59
N LYS A 48 -10.01 -9.84 3.89
CA LYS A 48 -9.43 -11.12 3.44
C LYS A 48 -8.37 -11.70 4.38
N ARG A 49 -8.10 -11.06 5.52
CA ARG A 49 -6.98 -11.43 6.39
C ARG A 49 -7.08 -12.86 6.91
N ASP A 50 -8.29 -13.31 7.22
CA ASP A 50 -8.53 -14.67 7.71
C ASP A 50 -8.33 -15.74 6.62
N ASP A 51 -8.55 -15.39 5.34
CA ASP A 51 -8.39 -16.31 4.20
C ASP A 51 -6.92 -16.54 3.82
N VAL A 52 -6.03 -15.60 4.15
CA VAL A 52 -4.60 -15.64 3.78
C VAL A 52 -3.68 -16.02 4.94
N ARG A 53 -4.25 -16.31 6.12
CA ARG A 53 -3.51 -16.72 7.31
C ARG A 53 -2.68 -17.98 7.05
N GLY A 54 -1.42 -17.96 7.46
CA GLY A 54 -0.48 -19.06 7.27
C GLY A 54 0.25 -19.05 5.91
N THR A 55 -0.02 -18.07 5.05
CA THR A 55 0.71 -17.88 3.79
C THR A 55 1.68 -16.70 3.88
N PHE A 56 2.60 -16.60 2.91
CA PHE A 56 3.51 -15.45 2.79
C PHE A 56 2.76 -14.11 2.57
N LEU A 57 1.48 -14.15 2.19
CA LEU A 57 0.65 -12.95 1.99
C LEU A 57 0.31 -12.26 3.32
N ASP A 58 0.20 -12.97 4.44
CA ASP A 58 -0.07 -12.36 5.75
C ASP A 58 1.03 -11.35 6.14
N SER A 59 2.29 -11.66 5.79
CA SER A 59 3.42 -10.72 5.98
C SER A 59 3.29 -9.44 5.14
N HIS A 60 2.74 -9.53 3.93
CA HIS A 60 2.55 -8.39 3.03
C HIS A 60 1.41 -7.49 3.50
N PHE A 61 0.29 -8.07 3.96
CA PHE A 61 -0.80 -7.30 4.54
C PHE A 61 -0.33 -6.56 5.80
N GLY A 62 0.42 -7.24 6.69
CA GLY A 62 1.04 -6.60 7.86
C GLY A 62 1.98 -5.44 7.51
N TRP A 63 2.82 -5.62 6.48
CA TRP A 63 3.71 -4.56 5.98
C TRP A 63 2.97 -3.36 5.42
N LEU A 64 1.93 -3.57 4.62
CA LEU A 64 1.09 -2.52 4.05
C LEU A 64 0.34 -1.76 5.16
N SER A 65 -0.28 -2.46 6.11
CA SER A 65 -0.95 -1.83 7.25
C SER A 65 0.01 -0.98 8.08
N ARG A 66 1.22 -1.48 8.37
CA ARG A 66 2.23 -0.72 9.10
C ARG A 66 2.70 0.50 8.31
N THR A 67 2.84 0.38 6.99
CA THR A 67 3.25 1.49 6.10
C THR A 67 2.21 2.60 6.08
N PHE A 68 0.92 2.26 6.08
CA PHE A 68 -0.16 3.23 6.20
C PHE A 68 -0.17 3.95 7.54
N TRP A 69 -0.09 3.23 8.67
CA TRP A 69 -0.13 3.89 9.99
C TRP A 69 1.04 4.85 10.20
N TRP A 70 2.24 4.46 9.75
CA TRP A 70 3.39 5.36 9.74
C TRP A 70 3.20 6.52 8.76
N GLY A 71 2.68 6.27 7.55
CA GLY A 71 2.37 7.32 6.58
C GLY A 71 1.38 8.35 7.12
N LEU A 72 0.29 7.89 7.73
CA LEU A 72 -0.74 8.72 8.36
C LEU A 72 -0.15 9.57 9.49
N LEU A 73 0.65 8.96 10.36
CA LEU A 73 1.35 9.67 11.43
C LEU A 73 2.24 10.79 10.87
N TRP A 74 3.05 10.49 9.85
CA TRP A 74 3.94 11.49 9.25
C TRP A 74 3.19 12.59 8.49
N ILE A 75 2.03 12.30 7.87
CA ILE A 75 1.17 13.33 7.28
C ILE A 75 0.65 14.28 8.35
N VAL A 76 0.19 13.76 9.49
CA VAL A 76 -0.29 14.60 10.61
C VAL A 76 0.85 15.45 11.15
N VAL A 77 2.04 14.88 11.37
CA VAL A 77 3.22 15.61 11.83
C VAL A 77 3.63 16.69 10.82
N ALA A 78 3.74 16.35 9.53
CA ALA A 78 4.09 17.30 8.48
C ALA A 78 3.03 18.41 8.35
N GLY A 79 1.75 18.08 8.48
CA GLY A 79 0.64 19.04 8.49
C GLY A 79 0.69 19.99 9.67
N LEU A 80 0.99 19.50 10.89
CA LEU A 80 1.14 20.34 12.08
C LEU A 80 2.35 21.28 11.97
N LEU A 81 3.51 20.75 11.54
CA LEU A 81 4.70 21.57 11.31
C LEU A 81 4.43 22.63 10.25
N THR A 82 3.84 22.24 9.11
CA THR A 82 3.50 23.15 8.02
C THR A 82 2.47 24.19 8.46
N GLY A 83 1.43 23.81 9.20
CA GLY A 83 0.43 24.72 9.75
C GLY A 83 1.04 25.77 10.69
N LEU A 84 2.08 25.40 11.45
CA LEU A 84 2.85 26.33 12.28
C LEU A 84 3.71 27.29 11.44
N PHE A 85 4.26 26.83 10.32
CA PHE A 85 5.09 27.64 9.40
C PHE A 85 4.30 28.48 8.38
N PHE A 86 3.01 28.21 8.19
CA PHE A 86 2.14 28.94 7.25
C PHE A 86 1.95 30.43 7.59
N VAL A 87 2.40 30.87 8.77
CA VAL A 87 2.42 32.27 9.19
C VAL A 87 3.44 33.09 8.38
N THR A 88 4.39 32.46 7.68
CA THR A 88 5.46 33.16 6.94
C THR A 88 5.52 32.73 5.47
N ILE A 89 5.15 33.64 4.55
CA ILE A 89 5.10 33.41 3.09
C ILE A 89 6.42 32.88 2.50
N LEU A 90 7.57 33.20 3.12
CA LEU A 90 8.90 32.75 2.69
C LEU A 90 9.17 31.26 2.93
N LEU A 91 8.45 30.59 3.83
CA LEU A 91 8.67 29.18 4.17
C LEU A 91 7.77 28.22 3.41
N ILE A 92 6.88 28.73 2.55
CA ILE A 92 5.97 27.92 1.73
C ILE A 92 6.71 26.85 0.92
N PRO A 93 7.83 27.13 0.20
CA PRO A 93 8.53 26.09 -0.55
C PRO A 93 9.16 25.02 0.36
N LEU A 94 9.64 25.45 1.54
CA LEU A 94 10.26 24.57 2.53
C LEU A 94 9.21 23.66 3.19
N ALA A 95 7.96 24.12 3.28
CA ALA A 95 6.85 23.33 3.80
C ALA A 95 6.46 22.14 2.91
N TRP A 96 6.81 22.16 1.61
CA TRP A 96 6.55 21.02 0.70
C TRP A 96 7.59 19.91 0.81
N LEU A 97 8.83 20.22 1.23
CA LEU A 97 9.91 19.23 1.34
C LEU A 97 9.56 18.01 2.21
N PRO A 98 8.98 18.16 3.42
CA PRO A 98 8.56 17.03 4.24
C PRO A 98 7.56 16.12 3.52
N PHE A 99 6.61 16.70 2.78
CA PHE A 99 5.62 15.93 2.02
C PHE A 99 6.25 15.19 0.84
N THR A 100 7.19 15.80 0.13
CA THR A 100 7.92 15.14 -0.96
C THR A 100 8.76 13.97 -0.45
N VAL A 101 9.48 14.15 0.66
CA VAL A 101 10.26 13.07 1.28
C VAL A 101 9.34 11.94 1.74
N LEU A 102 8.22 12.26 2.36
CA LEU A 102 7.25 11.27 2.80
C LEU A 102 6.64 10.49 1.63
N PHE A 103 6.34 11.17 0.53
CA PHE A 103 5.85 10.55 -0.70
C PHE A 103 6.87 9.56 -1.28
N LEU A 104 8.14 9.97 -1.40
CA LEU A 104 9.20 9.11 -1.92
C LEU A 104 9.45 7.90 -1.00
N TRP A 105 9.46 8.10 0.32
CA TRP A 105 9.59 7.02 1.30
C TRP A 105 8.44 6.02 1.18
N TYR A 106 7.21 6.50 1.07
CA TYR A 106 6.03 5.66 0.92
C TYR A 106 6.09 4.85 -0.36
N LEU A 107 6.40 5.51 -1.48
CA LEU A 107 6.52 4.86 -2.79
C LEU A 107 7.59 3.77 -2.78
N TYR A 108 8.77 4.05 -2.21
CA TYR A 108 9.82 3.07 -2.03
C TYR A 108 9.36 1.84 -1.23
N ARG A 109 8.67 2.04 -0.09
CA ARG A 109 8.18 0.95 0.77
C ARG A 109 7.15 0.07 0.07
N VAL A 110 6.27 0.67 -0.74
CA VAL A 110 5.29 -0.02 -1.56
C VAL A 110 5.99 -0.81 -2.67
N ILE A 111 6.90 -0.20 -3.43
CA ILE A 111 7.65 -0.86 -4.50
C ILE A 111 8.50 -2.03 -3.96
N LYS A 112 9.17 -1.85 -2.81
CA LYS A 112 9.96 -2.92 -2.18
C LYS A 112 9.09 -4.10 -1.78
N GLY A 113 7.91 -3.84 -1.22
CA GLY A 113 6.93 -4.89 -0.92
C GLY A 113 6.45 -5.59 -2.19
N TRP A 114 6.28 -4.83 -3.28
CA TRP A 114 5.82 -5.37 -4.55
C TRP A 114 6.82 -6.31 -5.20
N LEU A 115 8.10 -5.91 -5.21
CA LEU A 115 9.17 -6.71 -5.79
C LEU A 115 9.29 -8.06 -5.07
N ARG A 116 9.22 -8.06 -3.73
CA ARG A 116 9.24 -9.30 -2.93
C ARG A 116 8.00 -10.17 -3.15
N LEU A 117 6.83 -9.56 -3.32
CA LEU A 117 5.61 -10.28 -3.69
C LEU A 117 5.78 -10.98 -5.04
N ASN A 118 6.33 -10.29 -6.04
CA ASN A 118 6.57 -10.83 -7.38
C ASN A 118 7.59 -11.97 -7.37
N ASP A 119 8.55 -11.92 -6.44
CA ASP A 119 9.53 -12.98 -6.22
C ASP A 119 9.00 -14.14 -5.36
N GLY A 120 7.75 -14.08 -4.89
CA GLY A 120 7.14 -15.10 -4.02
C GLY A 120 7.77 -15.20 -2.63
N ARG A 121 8.41 -14.12 -2.16
CA ARG A 121 9.15 -14.08 -0.88
C ARG A 121 8.38 -13.28 0.16
N PRO A 122 8.37 -13.69 1.44
CA PRO A 122 7.78 -12.90 2.52
C PRO A 122 8.50 -11.55 2.71
N VAL A 123 7.81 -10.62 3.36
CA VAL A 123 8.31 -9.30 3.70
C VAL A 123 8.46 -9.16 5.21
N ASP A 124 9.68 -8.85 5.65
CA ASP A 124 10.02 -8.45 7.01
C ASP A 124 9.99 -6.93 7.19
#